data_AF-A0A5C4MI68-F1
#
_entry.id   AF-A0A5C4MI68-F1
#
_cell.length_a   1.000
_cell.length_b   1.000
_cell.length_c   1.000
_cell.angle_alpha   90.00
_cell.angle_beta   90.00
_cell.angle_gamma   90.00
#
_symmetry.space_group_name_H-M   'P 1'
#
loop_
_entity.id
_entity.type
_entity.pdbx_description
1 polymer ?
#
loop_
_entity_poly.entity_id
_entity_poly.type
_entity_poly.pdbx_seq_one_letter_code
_entity_poly.pdbx_strand_id
1 'polypeptide(L)'
;MADPWAILLVHFSDDDTEPFEKSWYEELFTRAGAGKWGLYDWFRDNSHGRADLTGSKVFGWYKLDMKASEYTGSGENQKGRRDLIRAAKQKARDAGVAVDDFVGTVVVLNTGADLFGGSEGAVGGDDGADEALSGLAVGVQAQEMCHVYGLKHSKQLGSPDLEYGDPWDMMSGLTPFASANPTLPAVTPRGDSVYPIGPGLNAANMWSRGWLDESRTWVPAGESVSEEIQLRPLHRRDLDGYLAARFADLLIEFRVPERWDAGIPRACVLVHEFNEGCSWLVADSSGKFEWTAGSRSGIDGFPSSPPPGIDLGTVRFSVDQIDVEAQTATLTLVRRPGRGAEQYFPEWWPKKRQPWLEERVTYGDSLLITPTDVLRIPETSVLRGVIDGISLANRSVDGTEVQRLGRVIDAADTVVFHSPRSQGPR
;
A
#
# COMPACT_ATOMS: atom_id res chain seq x y z
N MET A 1 -24.18 -0.53 -0.12
CA MET A 1 -24.72 -1.67 -0.87
C MET A 1 -23.96 -2.88 -0.34
N ALA A 2 -24.60 -4.04 -0.19
CA ALA A 2 -23.88 -5.23 0.23
C ALA A 2 -22.97 -5.72 -0.90
N ASP A 3 -21.81 -6.25 -0.55
CA ASP A 3 -20.79 -6.84 -1.42
C ASP A 3 -20.68 -8.36 -1.14
N PRO A 4 -21.75 -9.15 -1.40
CA PRO A 4 -21.79 -10.55 -1.02
C PRO A 4 -20.85 -11.38 -1.91
N TRP A 5 -20.23 -12.41 -1.32
CA TRP A 5 -19.36 -13.37 -1.99
C TRP A 5 -20.00 -14.75 -2.10
N ALA A 6 -19.74 -15.43 -3.22
CA ALA A 6 -20.02 -16.85 -3.36
C ALA A 6 -18.78 -17.67 -2.99
N ILE A 7 -18.89 -18.52 -1.97
CA ILE A 7 -17.83 -19.43 -1.55
C ILE A 7 -18.22 -20.82 -2.05
N LEU A 8 -17.45 -21.36 -2.99
CA LEU A 8 -17.75 -22.63 -3.66
C LEU A 8 -16.77 -23.68 -3.15
N LEU A 9 -17.26 -24.64 -2.37
CA LEU A 9 -16.46 -25.79 -1.97
C LEU A 9 -16.40 -26.77 -3.14
N VAL A 10 -15.22 -27.23 -3.53
CA VAL A 10 -15.07 -28.16 -4.65
C VAL A 10 -14.01 -29.20 -4.36
N HIS A 11 -14.21 -30.39 -4.87
CA HIS A 11 -13.25 -31.47 -4.76
C HIS A 11 -12.98 -32.08 -6.12
N PHE A 12 -11.80 -32.66 -6.29
CA PHE A 12 -11.37 -33.25 -7.56
C PHE A 12 -12.11 -34.56 -7.85
N SER A 13 -12.11 -34.99 -9.11
CA SER A 13 -12.82 -36.21 -9.54
C SER A 13 -12.29 -37.49 -8.88
N ASP A 14 -11.01 -37.49 -8.48
CA ASP A 14 -10.26 -38.58 -7.89
C ASP A 14 -10.07 -38.46 -6.38
N ASP A 15 -10.66 -37.43 -5.75
CA ASP A 15 -10.61 -37.19 -4.31
C ASP A 15 -11.95 -36.61 -3.84
N ASP A 16 -12.72 -37.39 -3.10
CA ASP A 16 -14.04 -37.02 -2.58
C ASP A 16 -13.98 -36.65 -1.08
N THR A 17 -12.78 -36.29 -0.59
CA THR A 17 -12.62 -35.83 0.80
C THR A 17 -13.23 -34.46 1.02
N GLU A 18 -13.84 -34.28 2.19
CA GLU A 18 -14.40 -33.02 2.68
C GLU A 18 -13.75 -32.75 4.03
N PRO A 19 -12.60 -32.03 4.08
CA PRO A 19 -11.76 -31.96 5.30
C PRO A 19 -12.48 -31.34 6.49
N PHE A 20 -13.41 -30.41 6.22
CA PHE A 20 -14.23 -29.77 7.23
C PHE A 20 -15.71 -29.80 6.85
N GLU A 21 -16.54 -29.79 7.89
CA GLU A 21 -17.98 -29.58 7.74
C GLU A 21 -18.28 -28.21 7.14
N LYS A 22 -19.38 -28.11 6.37
CA LYS A 22 -19.78 -26.85 5.72
C LYS A 22 -19.85 -25.66 6.69
N SER A 23 -20.29 -25.89 7.93
CA SER A 23 -20.40 -24.86 8.96
C SER A 23 -19.07 -24.20 9.30
N TRP A 24 -17.95 -24.92 9.19
CA TRP A 24 -16.61 -24.36 9.40
C TRP A 24 -16.32 -23.25 8.39
N TYR A 25 -16.59 -23.49 7.10
CA TYR A 25 -16.44 -22.49 6.05
C TYR A 25 -17.45 -21.34 6.21
N GLU A 26 -18.67 -21.63 6.64
CA GLU A 26 -19.67 -20.59 6.92
C GLU A 26 -19.18 -19.65 8.03
N GLU A 27 -18.53 -20.18 9.07
CA GLU A 27 -17.90 -19.38 10.11
C GLU A 27 -16.69 -18.59 9.60
N LEU A 28 -15.85 -19.19 8.75
CA LEU A 28 -14.67 -18.51 8.22
C LEU A 28 -15.05 -17.32 7.32
N PHE A 29 -15.99 -17.50 6.39
CA PHE A 29 -16.24 -16.55 5.31
C PHE A 29 -17.43 -15.61 5.52
N THR A 30 -18.36 -15.96 6.41
CA THR A 30 -19.66 -15.27 6.47
C THR A 30 -19.96 -14.71 7.86
N ARG A 31 -21.07 -13.97 7.95
CA ARG A 31 -21.57 -13.41 9.20
C ARG A 31 -21.82 -14.47 10.30
N ALA A 32 -21.96 -15.75 9.94
CA ALA A 32 -22.11 -16.83 10.91
C ALA A 32 -20.92 -16.92 11.89
N GLY A 33 -19.72 -16.54 11.46
CA GLY A 33 -18.53 -16.48 12.33
C GLY A 33 -18.15 -15.08 12.78
N ALA A 34 -19.09 -14.13 12.83
CA ALA A 34 -18.81 -12.81 13.40
C ALA A 34 -18.28 -12.93 14.84
N GLY A 35 -17.16 -12.25 15.12
CA GLY A 35 -16.41 -12.35 16.37
C GLY A 35 -15.45 -13.54 16.46
N LYS A 36 -15.32 -14.34 15.40
CA LYS A 36 -14.41 -15.50 15.33
C LYS A 36 -13.16 -15.23 14.51
N TRP A 37 -12.81 -13.97 14.26
CA TRP A 37 -11.57 -13.57 13.57
C TRP A 37 -11.41 -14.19 12.18
N GLY A 38 -12.52 -14.51 11.52
CA GLY A 38 -12.58 -14.95 10.13
C GLY A 38 -12.55 -13.78 9.15
N LEU A 39 -12.74 -14.08 7.86
CA LEU A 39 -12.72 -13.10 6.78
C LEU A 39 -13.87 -12.10 6.89
N TYR A 40 -15.01 -12.49 7.43
CA TYR A 40 -16.10 -11.54 7.70
C TYR A 40 -15.67 -10.43 8.68
N ASP A 41 -14.99 -10.80 9.77
CA ASP A 41 -14.47 -9.83 10.73
C ASP A 41 -13.31 -9.03 10.13
N TRP A 42 -12.43 -9.69 9.37
CA TRP A 42 -11.31 -9.04 8.71
C TRP A 42 -11.80 -7.93 7.78
N PHE A 43 -12.74 -8.21 6.87
CA PHE A 43 -13.28 -7.21 5.96
C PHE A 43 -14.04 -6.12 6.70
N ARG A 44 -14.83 -6.45 7.74
CA ARG A 44 -15.53 -5.43 8.53
C ARG A 44 -14.54 -4.46 9.17
N ASP A 45 -13.46 -4.97 9.76
CA ASP A 45 -12.50 -4.17 10.50
C ASP A 45 -11.56 -3.41 9.54
N ASN A 46 -11.02 -4.06 8.51
CA ASN A 46 -10.09 -3.49 7.52
C ASN A 46 -10.77 -2.67 6.43
N SER A 47 -12.11 -2.64 6.39
CA SER A 47 -12.85 -1.71 5.55
C SER A 47 -13.54 -0.58 6.30
N HIS A 48 -13.32 -0.47 7.61
CA HIS A 48 -14.12 0.38 8.50
C HIS A 48 -15.64 0.23 8.30
N GLY A 49 -16.08 -1.00 8.02
CA GLY A 49 -17.48 -1.36 7.77
C GLY A 49 -18.03 -0.84 6.44
N ARG A 50 -17.17 -0.41 5.50
CA ARG A 50 -17.57 0.04 4.16
C ARG A 50 -17.74 -1.12 3.19
N ALA A 51 -16.95 -2.18 3.33
CA ALA A 51 -17.20 -3.45 2.65
C ALA A 51 -18.20 -4.27 3.48
N ASP A 52 -19.38 -4.52 2.92
CA ASP A 52 -20.45 -5.23 3.61
C ASP A 52 -20.63 -6.63 3.01
N LEU A 53 -19.96 -7.63 3.59
CA LEU A 53 -20.07 -9.02 3.18
C LEU A 53 -21.40 -9.68 3.62
N THR A 54 -22.39 -8.91 4.08
CA THR A 54 -23.71 -9.47 4.38
C THR A 54 -24.32 -10.09 3.12
N GLY A 55 -24.83 -11.32 3.25
CA GLY A 55 -25.39 -12.06 2.13
C GLY A 55 -24.39 -12.96 1.41
N SER A 56 -23.10 -12.93 1.78
CA SER A 56 -22.14 -13.97 1.38
C SER A 56 -22.64 -15.35 1.80
N LYS A 57 -22.42 -16.36 0.95
CA LYS A 57 -22.93 -17.71 1.15
C LYS A 57 -21.88 -18.75 0.80
N VAL A 58 -21.83 -19.81 1.61
CA VAL A 58 -21.09 -21.03 1.29
C VAL A 58 -22.01 -22.00 0.58
N PHE A 59 -21.52 -22.55 -0.52
CA PHE A 59 -22.15 -23.56 -1.32
C PHE A 59 -21.29 -24.82 -1.25
N GLY A 60 -21.95 -25.96 -1.08
CA GLY A 60 -21.35 -27.24 -0.69
C GLY A 60 -20.34 -27.79 -1.68
N TRP A 61 -19.99 -29.06 -1.48
CA TRP A 61 -18.91 -29.73 -2.18
C TRP A 61 -19.31 -30.20 -3.58
N TYR A 62 -18.87 -29.46 -4.59
CA TYR A 62 -19.06 -29.85 -5.98
C TYR A 62 -17.90 -30.71 -6.49
N LYS A 63 -18.23 -31.89 -7.02
CA LYS A 63 -17.27 -32.74 -7.72
C LYS A 63 -16.90 -32.14 -9.07
N LEU A 64 -15.63 -31.78 -9.22
CA LEU A 64 -15.04 -31.36 -10.49
C LEU A 64 -14.81 -32.57 -11.40
N ASP A 65 -14.80 -32.34 -12.72
CA ASP A 65 -14.49 -33.40 -13.68
C ASP A 65 -12.98 -33.62 -13.85
N MET A 66 -12.16 -32.70 -13.34
CA MET A 66 -10.70 -32.76 -13.40
C MET A 66 -10.13 -33.52 -12.20
N LYS A 67 -8.98 -34.17 -12.39
CA LYS A 67 -8.24 -34.83 -11.31
C LYS A 67 -7.32 -33.85 -10.58
N ALA A 68 -7.01 -34.12 -9.31
CA ALA A 68 -6.07 -33.32 -8.54
C ALA A 68 -4.70 -33.26 -9.24
N SER A 69 -4.25 -34.39 -9.79
CA SER A 69 -2.98 -34.49 -10.54
C SER A 69 -2.94 -33.69 -11.85
N GLU A 70 -4.09 -33.29 -12.39
CA GLU A 70 -4.18 -32.47 -13.61
C GLU A 70 -4.09 -30.96 -13.31
N TYR A 71 -4.22 -30.60 -12.04
CA TYR A 71 -4.18 -29.23 -11.55
C TYR A 71 -2.87 -28.96 -10.81
N THR A 72 -2.09 -28.00 -11.28
CA THR A 72 -0.76 -27.70 -10.71
C THR A 72 -0.71 -26.48 -9.79
N GLY A 73 -1.81 -25.71 -9.64
CA GLY A 73 -1.89 -24.51 -8.77
C GLY A 73 -0.85 -23.40 -9.05
N SER A 74 -0.83 -22.33 -8.23
CA SER A 74 0.12 -21.18 -8.04
C SER A 74 0.37 -20.10 -9.15
N GLY A 75 0.84 -18.88 -8.82
CA GLY A 75 1.27 -17.79 -9.76
C GLY A 75 0.20 -17.11 -10.66
N GLU A 76 0.44 -15.90 -11.21
CA GLU A 76 -0.56 -15.08 -11.95
C GLU A 76 -1.14 -15.77 -13.22
N ASN A 77 -0.46 -16.79 -13.75
CA ASN A 77 -1.00 -17.62 -14.82
C ASN A 77 -0.44 -19.07 -14.84
N GLN A 78 -0.54 -19.84 -13.75
CA GLN A 78 -0.34 -21.30 -13.89
C GLN A 78 -1.53 -21.98 -14.55
N LYS A 79 -1.17 -23.06 -15.25
CA LYS A 79 -2.05 -23.92 -16.03
C LYS A 79 -3.26 -24.35 -15.19
N GLY A 80 -4.41 -23.76 -15.49
CA GLY A 80 -5.70 -24.26 -15.06
C GLY A 80 -6.43 -23.48 -13.95
N ARG A 81 -5.90 -22.43 -13.30
CA ARG A 81 -6.69 -21.71 -12.27
C ARG A 81 -7.96 -21.07 -12.83
N ARG A 82 -7.84 -20.36 -13.95
CA ARG A 82 -9.00 -19.76 -14.61
C ARG A 82 -10.01 -20.83 -15.04
N ASP A 83 -9.52 -21.99 -15.45
CA ASP A 83 -10.36 -23.13 -15.82
C ASP A 83 -11.01 -23.77 -14.59
N LEU A 84 -10.30 -23.86 -13.47
CA LEU A 84 -10.80 -24.30 -12.17
C LEU A 84 -11.92 -23.39 -11.69
N ILE A 85 -11.70 -22.07 -11.66
CA ILE A 85 -12.72 -21.10 -11.25
C ILE A 85 -13.94 -21.20 -12.17
N ARG A 86 -13.72 -21.33 -13.48
CA ARG A 86 -14.82 -21.48 -14.44
C ARG A 86 -15.59 -22.78 -14.23
N ALA A 87 -14.90 -23.89 -13.97
CA ALA A 87 -15.50 -25.20 -13.70
C ALA A 87 -16.30 -25.19 -12.39
N ALA A 88 -15.74 -24.61 -11.31
CA ALA A 88 -16.43 -24.46 -10.03
C ALA A 88 -17.71 -23.62 -10.18
N LYS A 89 -17.62 -22.46 -10.84
CA LYS A 89 -18.79 -21.62 -11.15
C LYS A 89 -19.83 -22.37 -11.99
N GLN A 90 -19.39 -23.21 -12.94
CA GLN A 90 -20.30 -24.01 -13.75
C GLN A 90 -21.03 -25.07 -12.92
N LYS A 91 -20.34 -25.82 -12.08
CA LYS A 91 -20.97 -26.81 -11.19
C LYS A 91 -21.98 -26.16 -10.24
N ALA A 92 -21.67 -24.97 -9.72
CA ALA A 92 -22.59 -24.19 -8.91
C ALA A 92 -23.85 -23.76 -9.70
N ARG A 93 -23.69 -23.30 -10.95
CA ARG A 93 -24.83 -22.97 -11.84
C ARG A 93 -25.68 -24.19 -12.16
N ASP A 94 -25.06 -25.34 -12.43
CA ASP A 94 -25.77 -26.59 -12.69
C ASP A 94 -26.60 -27.03 -11.46
N ALA A 95 -26.14 -26.68 -10.26
CA ALA A 95 -26.87 -26.86 -8.99
C ALA A 95 -27.88 -25.73 -8.68
N GLY A 96 -28.12 -24.79 -9.61
CA GLY A 96 -29.10 -23.71 -9.47
C GLY A 96 -28.63 -22.49 -8.67
N VAL A 97 -27.32 -22.33 -8.44
CA VAL A 97 -26.78 -21.14 -7.77
C VAL A 97 -26.62 -19.99 -8.76
N ALA A 98 -27.21 -18.84 -8.45
CA ALA A 98 -27.02 -17.59 -9.18
C ALA A 98 -25.68 -16.94 -8.79
N VAL A 99 -24.56 -17.57 -9.19
CA VAL A 99 -23.20 -17.13 -8.82
C VAL A 99 -22.86 -15.71 -9.29
N ASP A 100 -23.53 -15.22 -10.34
CA ASP A 100 -23.29 -13.90 -10.92
C ASP A 100 -24.00 -12.76 -10.12
N ASP A 101 -24.81 -13.10 -9.11
CA ASP A 101 -25.42 -12.12 -8.18
C ASP A 101 -24.42 -11.68 -7.08
N PHE A 102 -23.22 -12.25 -7.04
CA PHE A 102 -22.19 -11.99 -6.04
C PHE A 102 -21.07 -11.12 -6.61
N VAL A 103 -20.45 -10.29 -5.77
CA VAL A 103 -19.35 -9.38 -6.17
C VAL A 103 -18.09 -10.15 -6.59
N GLY A 104 -17.91 -11.35 -6.03
CA GLY A 104 -16.73 -12.17 -6.22
C GLY A 104 -17.00 -13.62 -5.84
N THR A 105 -16.03 -14.48 -6.17
CA THR A 105 -16.08 -15.90 -5.86
C THR A 105 -14.78 -16.33 -5.19
N VAL A 106 -14.90 -17.09 -4.12
CA VAL A 106 -13.80 -17.88 -3.56
C VAL A 106 -14.06 -19.34 -3.92
N VAL A 107 -13.10 -20.00 -4.56
CA VAL A 107 -13.13 -21.45 -4.77
C VAL A 107 -12.27 -22.09 -3.70
N VAL A 108 -12.86 -23.00 -2.94
CA VAL A 108 -12.19 -23.71 -1.86
C VAL A 108 -11.93 -25.14 -2.29
N LEU A 109 -10.65 -25.53 -2.37
CA LEU A 109 -10.23 -26.89 -2.69
C LEU A 109 -10.15 -27.74 -1.41
N ASN A 110 -10.45 -29.04 -1.55
CA ASN A 110 -10.26 -30.05 -0.49
C ASN A 110 -8.80 -30.49 -0.31
N THR A 111 -7.88 -29.91 -1.07
CA THR A 111 -6.45 -30.18 -0.98
C THR A 111 -5.73 -28.92 -0.52
N GLY A 112 -4.55 -29.05 0.09
CA GLY A 112 -3.69 -27.90 0.43
C GLY A 112 -3.07 -27.18 -0.78
N ALA A 113 -3.73 -27.21 -1.95
CA ALA A 113 -3.25 -26.62 -3.19
C ALA A 113 -3.83 -25.21 -3.41
N ASP A 114 -3.00 -24.35 -4.00
CA ASP A 114 -3.31 -22.97 -4.41
C ASP A 114 -3.67 -21.99 -3.27
N LEU A 115 -3.14 -20.78 -3.40
CA LEU A 115 -3.26 -19.69 -2.42
C LEU A 115 -3.27 -18.33 -3.14
N PHE A 116 -3.85 -18.29 -4.33
CA PHE A 116 -3.75 -17.15 -5.25
C PHE A 116 -5.13 -16.76 -5.79
N GLY A 117 -5.26 -15.49 -6.10
CA GLY A 117 -6.43 -14.84 -6.64
C GLY A 117 -6.08 -13.79 -7.68
N GLY A 118 -7.11 -13.12 -8.15
CA GLY A 118 -7.03 -12.10 -9.17
C GLY A 118 -8.42 -11.55 -9.47
N SER A 119 -8.57 -10.84 -10.58
CA SER A 119 -9.85 -10.21 -10.93
C SER A 119 -11.00 -11.20 -11.19
N GLU A 120 -10.72 -12.48 -11.47
CA GLU A 120 -11.76 -13.50 -11.75
C GLU A 120 -12.29 -14.20 -10.48
N GLY A 121 -11.62 -14.02 -9.34
CA GLY A 121 -11.91 -14.68 -8.07
C GLY A 121 -10.64 -15.04 -7.29
N ALA A 122 -10.82 -15.67 -6.14
CA ALA A 122 -9.75 -16.18 -5.30
C ALA A 122 -9.84 -17.71 -5.17
N VAL A 123 -8.70 -18.37 -4.94
CA VAL A 123 -8.63 -19.81 -4.67
C VAL A 123 -7.81 -20.03 -3.41
N GLY A 124 -8.32 -20.88 -2.53
CA GLY A 124 -7.62 -21.34 -1.34
C GLY A 124 -7.91 -22.81 -1.10
N GLY A 125 -6.94 -23.54 -0.57
CA GLY A 125 -7.06 -24.96 -0.32
C GLY A 125 -6.65 -25.34 1.10
N ASP A 126 -7.29 -26.38 1.63
CA ASP A 126 -6.94 -26.98 2.90
C ASP A 126 -7.31 -28.47 2.88
N ASP A 127 -6.38 -29.35 3.22
CA ASP A 127 -6.57 -30.81 3.32
C ASP A 127 -6.83 -31.29 4.76
N GLY A 128 -6.86 -30.38 5.74
CA GLY A 128 -7.04 -30.67 7.16
C GLY A 128 -5.86 -31.39 7.81
N ALA A 129 -4.71 -31.50 7.13
CA ALA A 129 -3.54 -32.19 7.66
C ALA A 129 -2.73 -31.33 8.65
N ASP A 130 -2.93 -30.01 8.66
CA ASP A 130 -2.21 -29.04 9.50
C ASP A 130 -0.67 -29.10 9.32
N GLU A 131 -0.16 -29.60 8.19
CA GLU A 131 1.29 -29.79 7.96
C GLU A 131 2.03 -28.50 7.56
N ALA A 132 1.29 -27.48 7.10
CA ALA A 132 1.82 -26.23 6.59
C ALA A 132 0.82 -25.08 6.79
N LEU A 133 1.21 -23.87 6.34
CA LEU A 133 0.29 -22.74 6.20
C LEU A 133 -0.88 -23.14 5.30
N SER A 134 -2.10 -22.97 5.80
CA SER A 134 -3.31 -23.22 5.03
C SER A 134 -3.54 -22.10 3.99
N GLY A 135 -4.02 -22.45 2.79
CA GLY A 135 -4.51 -21.47 1.82
C GLY A 135 -5.76 -20.74 2.30
N LEU A 136 -6.42 -21.26 3.34
CA LEU A 136 -7.56 -20.65 4.02
C LEU A 136 -7.18 -19.84 5.25
N ALA A 137 -5.88 -19.64 5.51
CA ALA A 137 -5.41 -18.67 6.49
C ALA A 137 -6.01 -17.29 6.18
N VAL A 138 -6.55 -16.62 7.21
CA VAL A 138 -7.31 -15.36 7.04
C VAL A 138 -6.47 -14.30 6.35
N GLY A 139 -5.18 -14.20 6.68
CA GLY A 139 -4.30 -13.25 6.01
C GLY A 139 -4.17 -13.52 4.50
N VAL A 140 -3.77 -14.75 4.15
CA VAL A 140 -3.64 -15.19 2.76
C VAL A 140 -4.94 -14.96 1.99
N GLN A 141 -6.05 -15.49 2.50
CA GLN A 141 -7.31 -15.44 1.78
C GLN A 141 -7.87 -14.02 1.68
N ALA A 142 -7.62 -13.14 2.67
CA ALA A 142 -7.98 -11.74 2.59
C ALA A 142 -7.21 -11.00 1.49
N GLN A 143 -5.90 -11.23 1.36
CA GLN A 143 -5.10 -10.70 0.24
C GLN A 143 -5.72 -11.09 -1.11
N GLU A 144 -6.02 -12.38 -1.29
CA GLU A 144 -6.53 -12.86 -2.57
C GLU A 144 -7.93 -12.31 -2.89
N MET A 145 -8.77 -12.10 -1.87
CA MET A 145 -10.05 -11.42 -2.04
C MET A 145 -9.87 -9.92 -2.36
N CYS A 146 -8.86 -9.26 -1.78
CA CYS A 146 -8.52 -7.87 -2.08
C CYS A 146 -8.09 -7.65 -3.54
N HIS A 147 -7.51 -8.65 -4.21
CA HIS A 147 -7.24 -8.58 -5.65
C HIS A 147 -8.50 -8.47 -6.52
N VAL A 148 -9.63 -9.06 -6.10
CA VAL A 148 -10.92 -8.87 -6.80
C VAL A 148 -11.39 -7.43 -6.71
N TYR A 149 -11.10 -6.76 -5.58
CA TYR A 149 -11.34 -5.32 -5.43
C TYR A 149 -10.30 -4.44 -6.15
N GLY A 150 -9.35 -5.03 -6.88
CA GLY A 150 -8.37 -4.32 -7.69
C GLY A 150 -7.16 -3.76 -6.92
N LEU A 151 -6.90 -4.25 -5.71
CA LEU A 151 -5.65 -3.97 -5.01
C LEU A 151 -4.52 -4.83 -5.59
N LYS A 152 -3.31 -4.29 -5.63
CA LYS A 152 -2.08 -5.00 -6.00
C LYS A 152 -1.21 -5.19 -4.77
N HIS A 153 -0.11 -5.93 -4.90
CA HIS A 153 0.82 -6.12 -3.80
C HIS A 153 1.36 -4.79 -3.30
N SER A 154 1.53 -4.69 -1.98
CA SER A 154 2.16 -3.56 -1.34
C SER A 154 3.67 -3.63 -1.52
N LYS A 155 4.28 -2.47 -1.73
CA LYS A 155 5.68 -2.36 -2.12
C LYS A 155 6.42 -1.40 -1.21
N GLN A 156 7.73 -1.54 -1.24
CA GLN A 156 8.63 -0.59 -0.60
C GLN A 156 9.03 0.49 -1.59
N LEU A 157 8.88 1.76 -1.23
CA LEU A 157 9.39 2.85 -2.04
C LEU A 157 10.92 2.73 -2.19
N GLY A 158 11.40 2.96 -3.41
CA GLY A 158 12.82 2.80 -3.75
C GLY A 158 13.23 1.36 -4.07
N SER A 159 12.29 0.40 -4.03
CA SER A 159 12.52 -0.99 -4.44
C SER A 159 11.31 -1.53 -5.22
N PRO A 160 11.01 -0.97 -6.42
CA PRO A 160 9.80 -1.28 -7.18
C PRO A 160 9.69 -2.72 -7.67
N ASP A 161 10.83 -3.40 -7.83
CA ASP A 161 10.90 -4.80 -8.23
C ASP A 161 10.73 -5.76 -7.04
N LEU A 162 10.73 -5.23 -5.79
CA LEU A 162 10.46 -6.02 -4.59
C LEU A 162 8.95 -6.13 -4.40
N GLU A 163 8.38 -7.22 -4.92
CA GLU A 163 7.03 -7.65 -4.56
C GLU A 163 6.95 -7.95 -3.05
N TYR A 164 5.80 -7.65 -2.46
CA TYR A 164 5.53 -7.87 -1.03
C TYR A 164 6.55 -7.13 -0.12
N GLY A 165 6.81 -5.86 -0.44
CA GLY A 165 7.85 -5.05 0.20
C GLY A 165 7.41 -4.34 1.49
N ASP A 166 6.15 -4.49 1.90
CA ASP A 166 5.60 -3.82 3.09
C ASP A 166 5.12 -4.84 4.12
N PRO A 167 5.97 -5.29 5.08
CA PRO A 167 5.58 -6.32 6.03
C PRO A 167 4.49 -5.87 7.02
N TRP A 168 4.06 -4.61 7.01
CA TRP A 168 2.95 -4.11 7.84
C TRP A 168 1.61 -4.07 7.11
N ASP A 169 1.55 -4.53 5.87
CA ASP A 169 0.33 -4.59 5.08
C ASP A 169 0.03 -6.00 4.58
N MET A 170 -1.26 -6.35 4.61
CA MET A 170 -1.73 -7.66 4.19
C MET A 170 -1.48 -7.97 2.71
N MET A 171 -1.40 -6.97 1.83
CA MET A 171 -1.05 -7.17 0.42
C MET A 171 0.45 -7.46 0.22
N SER A 172 1.21 -7.72 1.30
CA SER A 172 2.57 -8.26 1.27
C SER A 172 2.64 -9.75 1.67
N GLY A 173 1.56 -10.51 1.50
CA GLY A 173 1.21 -11.83 2.06
C GLY A 173 2.25 -12.96 2.10
N LEU A 174 3.44 -12.82 1.51
CA LEU A 174 4.56 -13.76 1.71
C LEU A 174 5.47 -13.45 2.90
N THR A 175 5.54 -12.18 3.30
CA THR A 175 6.44 -11.68 4.34
C THR A 175 5.76 -10.82 5.43
N PRO A 176 4.43 -10.88 5.63
CA PRO A 176 3.79 -9.95 6.54
C PRO A 176 4.07 -10.30 8.01
N PHE A 177 3.99 -9.29 8.88
CA PHE A 177 4.00 -9.44 10.33
C PHE A 177 2.67 -10.02 10.83
N ALA A 178 2.50 -11.33 10.61
CA ALA A 178 1.32 -12.07 11.03
C ALA A 178 1.43 -12.60 12.47
N SER A 179 0.29 -12.97 13.04
CA SER A 179 0.16 -13.58 14.37
C SER A 179 -0.76 -14.80 14.34
N ALA A 180 -0.71 -15.61 15.38
CA ALA A 180 -1.59 -16.77 15.50
C ALA A 180 -3.06 -16.33 15.57
N ASN A 181 -3.94 -17.10 14.92
CA ASN A 181 -5.37 -16.85 15.02
C ASN A 181 -5.89 -17.26 16.40
N PRO A 182 -6.57 -16.37 17.15
CA PRO A 182 -7.04 -16.68 18.50
C PRO A 182 -8.17 -17.72 18.54
N THR A 183 -8.84 -18.00 17.42
CA THR A 183 -10.00 -18.91 17.33
C THR A 183 -9.76 -20.11 16.40
N LEU A 184 -8.69 -20.10 15.61
CA LEU A 184 -8.20 -21.23 14.82
C LEU A 184 -6.78 -21.61 15.27
N PRO A 185 -6.63 -22.30 16.42
CA PRO A 185 -5.34 -22.46 17.10
C PRO A 185 -4.47 -23.60 16.53
N ALA A 186 -4.81 -24.14 15.36
CA ALA A 186 -4.04 -25.22 14.75
C ALA A 186 -2.60 -24.77 14.47
N VAL A 187 -1.65 -25.66 14.77
CA VAL A 187 -0.22 -25.45 14.59
C VAL A 187 0.40 -26.61 13.83
N THR A 188 1.38 -26.31 13.00
CA THR A 188 2.16 -27.31 12.28
C THR A 188 3.02 -28.13 13.25
N PRO A 189 3.59 -29.27 12.81
CA PRO A 189 4.56 -30.01 13.63
C PRO A 189 5.79 -29.20 14.06
N ARG A 190 6.06 -28.06 13.39
CA ARG A 190 7.13 -27.11 13.76
C ARG A 190 6.71 -26.08 14.81
N GLY A 191 5.42 -26.02 15.15
CA GLY A 191 4.86 -25.06 16.09
C GLY A 191 4.39 -23.75 15.44
N ASP A 192 4.48 -23.63 14.11
CA ASP A 192 3.99 -22.47 13.36
C ASP A 192 2.46 -22.49 13.27
N SER A 193 1.79 -21.33 13.33
CA SER A 193 0.34 -21.23 13.14
C SER A 193 -0.06 -21.68 11.73
N VAL A 194 -1.09 -22.54 11.62
CA VAL A 194 -1.66 -22.99 10.33
C VAL A 194 -2.52 -21.89 9.70
N TYR A 195 -3.25 -21.13 10.53
CA TYR A 195 -4.22 -20.12 10.08
C TYR A 195 -3.87 -18.70 10.53
N PRO A 196 -2.64 -18.18 10.32
CA PRO A 196 -2.27 -16.88 10.85
C PRO A 196 -3.21 -15.75 10.39
N ILE A 197 -3.34 -14.74 11.25
CA ILE A 197 -4.02 -13.48 10.97
C ILE A 197 -3.03 -12.35 10.85
N GLY A 198 -3.39 -11.32 10.10
CA GLY A 198 -2.68 -10.06 10.19
C GLY A 198 -1.43 -9.92 9.33
N PRO A 199 -0.91 -8.70 9.18
CA PRO A 199 -1.39 -7.43 9.75
C PRO A 199 -2.71 -6.99 9.10
N GLY A 200 -3.31 -5.91 9.60
CA GLY A 200 -4.39 -5.25 8.88
C GLY A 200 -3.92 -4.60 7.57
N LEU A 201 -4.90 -4.15 6.77
CA LEU A 201 -4.68 -3.40 5.55
C LEU A 201 -4.24 -1.96 5.88
N ASN A 202 -3.26 -1.41 5.16
CA ASN A 202 -2.81 -0.04 5.33
C ASN A 202 -3.84 0.98 4.80
N ALA A 203 -3.75 2.20 5.30
CA ALA A 203 -4.65 3.32 5.03
C ALA A 203 -4.63 3.74 3.56
N ALA A 204 -3.53 3.56 2.84
CA ALA A 204 -3.45 3.83 1.41
C ALA A 204 -4.33 2.86 0.59
N ASN A 205 -4.21 1.56 0.84
CA ASN A 205 -5.05 0.53 0.26
C ASN A 205 -6.52 0.74 0.65
N MET A 206 -6.81 1.01 1.92
CA MET A 206 -8.16 1.32 2.40
C MET A 206 -8.75 2.57 1.73
N TRP A 207 -7.98 3.66 1.65
CA TRP A 207 -8.42 4.91 1.02
C TRP A 207 -8.77 4.69 -0.45
N SER A 208 -7.93 3.94 -1.18
CA SER A 208 -8.12 3.69 -2.61
C SER A 208 -9.41 2.95 -2.96
N ARG A 209 -10.04 2.26 -1.99
CA ARG A 209 -11.30 1.53 -2.13
C ARG A 209 -12.50 2.25 -1.51
N GLY A 210 -12.30 3.45 -0.97
CA GLY A 210 -13.33 4.15 -0.19
C GLY A 210 -13.67 3.45 1.13
N TRP A 211 -12.73 2.64 1.62
CA TRP A 211 -12.85 1.86 2.84
C TRP A 211 -12.35 2.61 4.07
N LEU A 212 -11.38 3.51 3.90
CA LEU A 212 -10.94 4.36 4.99
C LEU A 212 -12.09 5.26 5.45
N ASP A 213 -12.24 5.41 6.77
CA ASP A 213 -13.26 6.30 7.33
C ASP A 213 -12.77 7.74 7.25
N GLU A 214 -13.06 8.39 6.11
CA GLU A 214 -12.62 9.77 5.86
C GLU A 214 -13.17 10.79 6.86
N SER A 215 -14.25 10.48 7.59
CA SER A 215 -14.72 11.34 8.69
C SER A 215 -13.76 11.38 9.88
N ARG A 216 -12.88 10.37 9.95
CA ARG A 216 -11.81 10.22 10.95
C ARG A 216 -10.42 10.30 10.31
N THR A 217 -10.32 10.85 9.11
CA THR A 217 -9.03 11.16 8.48
C THR A 217 -8.77 12.65 8.59
N TRP A 218 -7.67 13.03 9.24
CA TRP A 218 -7.27 14.43 9.25
C TRP A 218 -6.86 14.86 7.84
N VAL A 219 -7.31 16.04 7.42
CA VAL A 219 -6.93 16.69 6.17
C VAL A 219 -6.63 18.16 6.46
N PRO A 220 -5.63 18.78 5.80
CA PRO A 220 -5.29 20.17 6.07
C PRO A 220 -6.39 21.12 5.60
N ALA A 221 -6.69 22.15 6.39
CA ALA A 221 -7.73 23.13 6.09
C ALA A 221 -7.30 24.22 5.07
N GLY A 222 -6.03 24.31 4.71
CA GLY A 222 -5.52 25.34 3.79
C GLY A 222 -4.16 24.99 3.18
N GLU A 223 -3.70 25.80 2.21
CA GLU A 223 -2.45 25.55 1.47
C GLU A 223 -1.19 25.63 2.35
N SER A 224 -1.21 26.48 3.37
CA SER A 224 -0.16 26.56 4.39
C SER A 224 -0.59 25.79 5.63
N VAL A 225 0.27 24.91 6.13
CA VAL A 225 -0.02 24.04 7.27
C VAL A 225 1.13 24.12 8.25
N SER A 226 0.81 24.18 9.54
CA SER A 226 1.73 24.04 10.66
C SER A 226 0.90 23.58 11.86
N GLU A 227 0.56 22.31 11.88
CA GLU A 227 -0.40 21.73 12.82
C GLU A 227 0.22 20.56 13.57
N GLU A 228 -0.11 20.46 14.85
CA GLU A 228 0.10 19.24 15.63
C GLU A 228 -1.21 18.44 15.61
N ILE A 229 -1.11 17.15 15.31
CA ILE A 229 -2.26 16.24 15.28
C ILE A 229 -1.96 14.99 16.11
N GLN A 230 -3.03 14.30 16.52
CA GLN A 230 -2.93 13.02 17.20
C GLN A 230 -3.67 11.94 16.42
N LEU A 231 -2.97 10.85 16.12
CA LEU A 231 -3.53 9.65 15.51
C LEU A 231 -3.80 8.57 16.55
N ARG A 232 -4.89 7.84 16.36
CA ARG A 232 -5.25 6.58 17.00
C ARG A 232 -4.83 5.41 16.11
N PRO A 233 -4.67 4.18 16.65
CA PRO A 233 -4.33 3.04 15.82
C PRO A 233 -5.37 2.85 14.71
N LEU A 234 -4.91 2.60 13.49
CA LEU A 234 -5.75 2.60 12.28
C LEU A 234 -7.04 1.79 12.43
N HIS A 235 -6.95 0.61 13.05
CA HIS A 235 -8.07 -0.32 13.20
C HIS A 235 -8.87 -0.14 14.51
N ARG A 236 -8.62 0.89 15.32
CA ARG A 236 -9.29 1.17 16.60
C ARG A 236 -10.41 2.20 16.48
N ARG A 237 -11.43 1.81 15.73
CA ARG A 237 -12.64 2.62 15.50
C ARG A 237 -13.44 2.91 16.77
N ASP A 238 -13.22 2.11 17.81
CA ASP A 238 -13.79 2.25 19.15
C ASP A 238 -13.18 3.40 19.98
N LEU A 239 -12.00 3.92 19.60
CA LEU A 239 -11.37 5.06 20.24
C LEU A 239 -11.72 6.35 19.50
N ASP A 240 -11.95 7.46 20.20
CA ASP A 240 -12.17 8.78 19.56
C ASP A 240 -10.87 9.39 19.00
N GLY A 241 -10.95 10.13 17.89
CA GLY A 241 -9.83 10.87 17.28
C GLY A 241 -9.61 10.57 15.80
N TYR A 242 -8.47 10.93 15.23
CA TYR A 242 -8.15 10.59 13.84
C TYR A 242 -7.55 9.17 13.75
N LEU A 243 -7.94 8.39 12.76
CA LEU A 243 -7.38 7.04 12.48
C LEU A 243 -6.22 7.11 11.47
N ALA A 244 -6.20 8.17 10.66
CA ALA A 244 -5.17 8.44 9.67
C ALA A 244 -5.09 9.94 9.40
N ALA A 245 -4.03 10.36 8.71
CA ALA A 245 -3.92 11.68 8.13
C ALA A 245 -3.62 11.56 6.63
N ARG A 246 -4.23 12.42 5.83
CA ARG A 246 -3.88 12.61 4.42
C ARG A 246 -3.21 13.95 4.25
N PHE A 247 -1.92 13.92 3.89
CA PHE A 247 -1.09 15.11 3.84
C PHE A 247 -0.25 15.14 2.57
N ALA A 248 -0.60 16.04 1.65
CA ALA A 248 -0.22 15.93 0.24
C ALA A 248 -0.68 14.59 -0.35
N ASP A 249 0.20 13.86 -1.03
CA ASP A 249 -0.09 12.56 -1.63
C ASP A 249 0.17 11.38 -0.67
N LEU A 250 0.47 11.68 0.59
CA LEU A 250 0.78 10.70 1.62
C LEU A 250 -0.43 10.35 2.47
N LEU A 251 -0.53 9.08 2.81
CA LEU A 251 -1.38 8.55 3.87
C LEU A 251 -0.48 8.19 5.05
N ILE A 252 -0.82 8.69 6.22
CA ILE A 252 -0.06 8.50 7.46
C ILE A 252 -0.97 7.80 8.46
N GLU A 253 -0.49 6.72 9.05
CA GLU A 253 -1.24 5.88 9.98
C GLU A 253 -0.42 5.52 11.22
N PHE A 254 -1.10 5.27 12.32
CA PHE A 254 -0.48 4.72 13.53
C PHE A 254 -0.88 3.26 13.68
N ARG A 255 0.09 2.40 13.98
CA ARG A 255 -0.10 0.95 14.19
C ARG A 255 0.44 0.56 15.56
N VAL A 256 -0.22 -0.39 16.23
CA VAL A 256 0.20 -0.93 17.54
C VAL A 256 0.06 -2.45 17.53
N PRO A 257 0.87 -3.21 18.29
CA PRO A 257 0.91 -4.67 18.22
C PRO A 257 -0.27 -5.31 18.95
N GLU A 258 -1.46 -5.14 18.37
CA GLU A 258 -2.71 -5.68 18.88
C GLU A 258 -3.66 -6.10 17.75
N ARG A 259 -4.62 -6.96 18.06
CA ARG A 259 -5.65 -7.40 17.13
C ARG A 259 -5.05 -7.94 15.83
N TRP A 260 -5.48 -7.43 14.67
CA TRP A 260 -4.92 -7.79 13.36
C TRP A 260 -3.43 -7.50 13.28
N ASP A 261 -2.92 -6.53 14.02
CA ASP A 261 -1.51 -6.13 14.00
C ASP A 261 -0.69 -6.80 15.11
N ALA A 262 -1.21 -7.81 15.81
CA ALA A 262 -0.50 -8.43 16.93
C ALA A 262 0.88 -9.01 16.56
N GLY A 263 1.14 -9.24 15.27
CA GLY A 263 2.44 -9.70 14.77
C GLY A 263 3.48 -8.60 14.54
N ILE A 264 3.10 -7.32 14.50
CA ILE A 264 4.05 -6.23 14.21
C ILE A 264 5.03 -6.06 15.39
N PRO A 265 6.31 -5.69 15.15
CA PRO A 265 7.35 -5.74 16.19
C PRO A 265 7.16 -4.69 17.29
N ARG A 266 6.53 -3.55 16.98
CA ARG A 266 6.27 -2.45 17.92
C ARG A 266 5.27 -1.45 17.37
N ALA A 267 4.77 -0.59 18.25
CA ALA A 267 4.01 0.58 17.85
C ALA A 267 4.87 1.51 16.98
N CYS A 268 4.34 1.93 15.84
CA CYS A 268 5.02 2.80 14.90
C CYS A 268 4.01 3.59 14.06
N VAL A 269 4.50 4.66 13.45
CA VAL A 269 3.79 5.36 12.40
C VAL A 269 4.29 4.83 11.06
N LEU A 270 3.37 4.58 10.14
CA LEU A 270 3.68 4.19 8.77
C LEU A 270 3.20 5.28 7.83
N VAL A 271 3.90 5.40 6.71
CA VAL A 271 3.63 6.40 5.70
C VAL A 271 3.60 5.69 4.37
N HIS A 272 2.54 5.93 3.60
CA HIS A 272 2.35 5.32 2.31
C HIS A 272 1.99 6.34 1.25
N GLU A 273 2.50 6.14 0.05
CA GLU A 273 1.89 6.68 -1.17
C GLU A 273 0.99 5.62 -1.80
N PHE A 274 0.06 6.05 -2.64
CA PHE A 274 -0.76 5.15 -3.43
C PHE A 274 -0.68 5.51 -4.91
N ASN A 275 -0.29 4.55 -5.75
CA ASN A 275 -0.25 4.75 -7.19
C ASN A 275 -0.55 3.46 -7.94
N GLU A 276 -1.34 3.55 -9.01
CA GLU A 276 -1.68 2.44 -9.93
C GLU A 276 -2.18 1.15 -9.25
N GLY A 277 -2.90 1.27 -8.13
CA GLY A 277 -3.45 0.13 -7.38
C GLY A 277 -2.50 -0.45 -6.33
N CYS A 278 -1.32 0.15 -6.15
CA CYS A 278 -0.26 -0.29 -5.26
C CYS A 278 0.03 0.77 -4.19
N SER A 279 0.11 0.36 -2.93
CA SER A 279 0.64 1.21 -1.87
C SER A 279 2.15 1.05 -1.74
N TRP A 280 2.83 2.17 -1.49
CA TRP A 280 4.28 2.28 -1.43
C TRP A 280 4.71 2.78 -0.06
N LEU A 281 5.32 1.90 0.73
CA LEU A 281 5.82 2.22 2.08
C LEU A 281 7.00 3.19 2.00
N VAL A 282 6.92 4.30 2.73
CA VAL A 282 7.84 5.43 2.67
C VAL A 282 8.73 5.47 3.90
N ALA A 283 10.04 5.54 3.68
CA ALA A 283 11.03 5.67 4.74
C ALA A 283 11.14 7.11 5.29
N ASP A 284 11.54 7.22 6.55
CA ASP A 284 11.96 8.48 7.16
C ASP A 284 13.31 8.96 6.60
N SER A 285 13.76 10.12 7.07
CA SER A 285 15.03 10.74 6.66
C SER A 285 16.28 9.89 6.96
N SER A 286 16.16 8.86 7.81
CA SER A 286 17.23 7.91 8.14
C SER A 286 17.16 6.61 7.32
N GLY A 287 16.18 6.49 6.42
CA GLY A 287 15.96 5.29 5.62
C GLY A 287 15.17 4.18 6.34
N LYS A 288 14.50 4.49 7.46
CA LYS A 288 13.68 3.52 8.21
C LYS A 288 12.21 3.64 7.83
N PHE A 289 11.54 2.51 7.60
CA PHE A 289 10.11 2.47 7.25
C PHE A 289 9.17 2.46 8.46
N GLU A 290 9.64 2.01 9.62
CA GLU A 290 8.93 2.14 10.90
C GLU A 290 9.26 3.50 11.53
N TRP A 291 8.35 4.48 11.39
CA TRP A 291 8.58 5.79 11.96
C TRP A 291 8.32 5.74 13.46
N THR A 292 9.31 6.16 14.23
CA THR A 292 9.26 6.17 15.70
C THR A 292 9.37 7.61 16.20
N ALA A 293 9.19 7.84 17.51
CA ALA A 293 9.38 9.17 18.07
C ALA A 293 10.77 9.73 17.70
N GLY A 294 10.79 10.91 17.09
CA GLY A 294 11.96 11.56 16.52
C GLY A 294 12.16 11.35 15.01
N SER A 295 11.44 10.43 14.36
CA SER A 295 11.45 10.26 12.89
C SER A 295 10.91 11.52 12.20
N ARG A 296 11.52 11.86 11.06
CA ARG A 296 11.19 13.07 10.29
C ARG A 296 11.20 12.78 8.80
N SER A 297 10.36 13.51 8.07
CA SER A 297 10.36 13.49 6.62
C SER A 297 11.42 14.44 6.06
N GLY A 298 12.07 14.05 4.97
CA GLY A 298 12.98 14.94 4.25
C GLY A 298 14.27 15.29 5.02
N ILE A 299 15.10 16.11 4.37
CA ILE A 299 16.55 16.23 4.66
C ILE A 299 16.86 17.34 5.69
N ASP A 300 16.14 17.39 6.81
CA ASP A 300 16.57 18.27 7.91
C ASP A 300 17.59 17.51 8.78
N GLY A 301 18.77 17.28 8.16
CA GLY A 301 19.91 16.50 8.67
C GLY A 301 20.61 15.70 7.55
N PHE A 302 21.38 16.36 6.67
CA PHE A 302 21.98 15.75 5.46
C PHE A 302 23.08 14.71 5.76
N PRO A 303 22.92 13.45 5.30
CA PRO A 303 23.94 12.78 4.49
C PRO A 303 23.51 12.74 3.01
N SER A 304 24.50 12.53 2.16
CA SER A 304 24.64 12.94 0.75
C SER A 304 23.73 12.31 -0.31
N SER A 305 22.63 11.64 0.03
CA SER A 305 21.71 11.06 -0.95
C SER A 305 20.29 10.97 -0.38
N PRO A 306 19.28 11.64 -0.96
CA PRO A 306 17.89 11.35 -0.60
C PRO A 306 17.55 9.88 -0.93
N PRO A 307 16.68 9.21 -0.16
CA PRO A 307 16.07 7.98 -0.61
C PRO A 307 15.43 8.22 -1.99
N PRO A 308 15.60 7.31 -2.96
CA PRO A 308 14.95 7.45 -4.25
C PRO A 308 13.42 7.41 -4.06
N GLY A 309 12.70 8.40 -4.58
CA GLY A 309 11.30 8.21 -4.95
C GLY A 309 10.31 9.33 -4.62
N ILE A 310 10.52 10.16 -3.59
CA ILE A 310 9.53 11.19 -3.22
C ILE A 310 10.16 12.57 -3.11
N ASP A 311 9.71 13.47 -3.98
CA ASP A 311 9.91 14.91 -3.83
C ASP A 311 8.80 15.46 -2.91
N LEU A 312 9.10 15.54 -1.62
CA LEU A 312 8.20 16.12 -0.63
C LEU A 312 8.06 17.65 -0.81
N GLY A 313 8.85 18.30 -1.68
CA GLY A 313 8.79 19.73 -1.92
C GLY A 313 8.82 20.55 -0.63
N THR A 314 7.73 21.25 -0.33
CA THR A 314 7.55 22.10 0.87
C THR A 314 6.85 21.41 2.04
N VAL A 315 6.56 20.12 1.92
CA VAL A 315 5.90 19.28 2.91
C VAL A 315 6.95 18.72 3.86
N ARG A 316 6.72 18.86 5.16
CA ARG A 316 7.52 18.27 6.23
C ARG A 316 6.58 17.70 7.28
N PHE A 317 6.96 16.58 7.87
CA PHE A 317 6.29 16.06 9.05
C PHE A 317 7.26 15.30 9.95
N SER A 318 6.93 15.21 11.23
CA SER A 318 7.66 14.46 12.23
C SER A 318 6.72 13.65 13.12
N VAL A 319 7.23 12.53 13.62
CA VAL A 319 6.61 11.81 14.74
C VAL A 319 7.23 12.35 16.01
N ASP A 320 6.48 13.13 16.77
CA ASP A 320 7.02 13.80 17.96
C ASP A 320 6.98 12.88 19.17
N GLN A 321 5.89 12.11 19.32
CA GLN A 321 5.69 11.20 20.43
C GLN A 321 4.86 9.97 19.99
N ILE A 322 5.18 8.82 20.56
CA ILE A 322 4.31 7.64 20.57
C ILE A 322 4.04 7.29 22.04
N ASP A 323 2.76 7.27 22.41
CA ASP A 323 2.29 6.82 23.71
C ASP A 323 1.52 5.50 23.50
N VAL A 324 2.17 4.40 23.86
CA VAL A 324 1.62 3.04 23.68
C VAL A 324 0.47 2.79 24.65
N GLU A 325 0.54 3.33 25.86
CA GLU A 325 -0.51 3.14 26.88
C GLU A 325 -1.76 3.94 26.51
N ALA A 326 -1.60 5.19 26.08
CA ALA A 326 -2.70 6.02 25.61
C ALA A 326 -3.17 5.65 24.19
N GLN A 327 -2.42 4.82 23.47
CA GLN A 327 -2.65 4.46 22.07
C GLN A 327 -2.79 5.69 21.18
N THR A 328 -1.74 6.51 21.20
CA THR A 328 -1.66 7.73 20.39
C THR A 328 -0.28 7.95 19.80
N ALA A 329 -0.25 8.45 18.57
CA ALA A 329 0.94 9.08 17.99
C ALA A 329 0.68 10.57 17.77
N THR A 330 1.55 11.43 18.28
CA THR A 330 1.51 12.87 18.05
C THR A 330 2.45 13.22 16.91
N LEU A 331 1.93 13.93 15.91
CA LEU A 331 2.64 14.32 14.70
C LEU A 331 2.61 15.83 14.53
N THR A 332 3.73 16.41 14.09
CA THR A 332 3.76 17.77 13.57
C THR A 332 3.77 17.73 12.05
N LEU A 333 2.82 18.40 11.41
CA LEU A 333 2.66 18.49 9.96
C LEU A 333 2.87 19.94 9.51
N VAL A 334 3.81 20.16 8.60
CA VAL A 334 4.17 21.49 8.08
C VAL A 334 4.16 21.48 6.56
N ARG A 335 3.34 22.33 5.95
CA ARG A 335 3.39 22.63 4.52
C ARG A 335 3.60 24.11 4.37
N ARG A 336 4.78 24.50 3.89
CA ARG A 336 5.01 25.89 3.53
C ARG A 336 4.40 26.14 2.15
N PRO A 337 3.76 27.28 1.90
CA PRO A 337 3.40 27.63 0.54
C PRO A 337 4.69 27.65 -0.27
N GLY A 338 4.66 27.04 -1.45
CA GLY A 338 5.77 27.16 -2.41
C GLY A 338 6.12 28.63 -2.51
N ARG A 339 7.36 29.00 -2.16
CA ARG A 339 7.82 30.36 -2.46
C ARG A 339 7.77 30.47 -3.97
N GLY A 340 6.85 31.29 -4.48
CA GLY A 340 6.79 31.57 -5.92
C GLY A 340 8.19 31.93 -6.41
N ALA A 341 8.49 31.61 -7.67
CA ALA A 341 9.81 31.86 -8.28
C ALA A 341 10.28 33.32 -8.07
N GLU A 342 9.35 34.25 -7.89
CA GLU A 342 9.50 35.66 -7.52
C GLU A 342 10.47 35.98 -6.35
N GLN A 343 10.69 35.06 -5.39
CA GLN A 343 11.67 35.28 -4.30
C GLN A 343 13.07 34.72 -4.57
N TYR A 344 13.20 33.86 -5.57
CA TYR A 344 14.49 33.34 -6.04
C TYR A 344 15.05 34.19 -7.20
N PHE A 345 14.24 35.10 -7.73
CA PHE A 345 14.70 36.10 -8.66
C PHE A 345 15.33 37.28 -7.91
N PRO A 346 16.53 37.72 -8.30
CA PRO A 346 17.15 38.92 -7.74
C PRO A 346 16.24 40.14 -7.89
N GLU A 347 16.41 41.15 -7.03
CA GLU A 347 15.57 42.36 -7.03
C GLU A 347 15.59 43.13 -8.38
N TRP A 348 16.63 42.89 -9.19
CA TRP A 348 16.80 43.43 -10.54
C TRP A 348 16.05 42.65 -11.63
N TRP A 349 15.44 41.50 -11.33
CA TRP A 349 14.66 40.71 -12.28
C TRP A 349 13.35 41.44 -12.64
N PRO A 350 12.97 41.50 -13.93
CA PRO A 350 11.79 42.24 -14.34
C PRO A 350 10.52 41.59 -13.79
N LYS A 351 9.83 42.28 -12.86
CA LYS A 351 8.52 41.91 -12.29
C LYS A 351 7.37 41.88 -13.31
N LYS A 352 7.64 42.12 -14.59
CA LYS A 352 6.66 41.97 -15.67
C LYS A 352 6.73 40.56 -16.20
N ARG A 353 5.58 39.85 -16.20
CA ARG A 353 5.38 38.57 -16.89
C ARG A 353 6.04 38.66 -18.28
N GLN A 354 6.98 37.77 -18.54
CA GLN A 354 7.66 37.63 -19.82
C GLN A 354 6.92 36.55 -20.62
N PRO A 355 6.07 36.90 -21.60
CA PRO A 355 5.22 35.92 -22.31
C PRO A 355 6.03 34.81 -23.00
N TRP A 356 7.29 35.10 -23.37
CA TRP A 356 8.17 34.14 -24.03
C TRP A 356 8.62 32.99 -23.12
N LEU A 357 8.54 33.12 -21.79
CA LEU A 357 8.83 32.03 -20.86
C LEU A 357 7.70 30.99 -20.84
N GLU A 358 6.44 31.45 -20.90
CA GLU A 358 5.26 30.59 -20.95
C GLU A 358 5.12 29.87 -22.31
N GLU A 359 5.55 30.52 -23.41
CA GLU A 359 5.45 29.96 -24.76
C GLU A 359 6.60 29.00 -25.13
N ARG A 360 7.75 29.08 -24.45
CA ARG A 360 8.97 28.36 -24.87
C ARG A 360 9.50 27.37 -23.86
N VAL A 361 9.07 27.39 -22.60
CA VAL A 361 9.49 26.41 -21.60
C VAL A 361 8.43 25.34 -21.50
N THR A 362 8.78 24.12 -21.90
CA THR A 362 7.89 22.99 -21.66
C THR A 362 8.17 22.41 -20.28
N TYR A 363 7.09 21.88 -19.74
CA TYR A 363 7.12 20.96 -18.63
C TYR A 363 8.27 19.94 -18.74
N GLY A 364 9.07 19.79 -17.67
CA GLY A 364 10.26 18.91 -17.62
C GLY A 364 11.61 19.61 -17.88
N ASP A 365 11.59 20.80 -18.49
CA ASP A 365 12.81 21.53 -18.83
C ASP A 365 13.56 22.08 -17.60
N SER A 366 14.88 22.22 -17.76
CA SER A 366 15.72 23.04 -16.87
C SER A 366 15.94 24.41 -17.50
N LEU A 367 16.04 25.43 -16.66
CA LEU A 367 16.50 26.76 -17.07
C LEU A 367 17.81 27.07 -16.39
N LEU A 368 18.79 27.52 -17.19
CA LEU A 368 20.00 28.16 -16.70
C LEU A 368 19.85 29.66 -16.93
N ILE A 369 19.77 30.41 -15.84
CA ILE A 369 19.50 31.83 -15.86
C ILE A 369 20.78 32.58 -15.50
N THR A 370 21.24 33.45 -16.40
CA THR A 370 22.39 34.33 -16.19
C THR A 370 21.92 35.79 -16.18
N PRO A 371 22.75 36.76 -15.77
CA PRO A 371 22.42 38.19 -15.81
C PRO A 371 22.01 38.71 -17.20
N THR A 372 22.47 38.06 -18.27
CA THR A 372 22.28 38.55 -19.65
C THR A 372 21.45 37.61 -20.53
N ASP A 373 21.23 36.36 -20.13
CA ASP A 373 20.60 35.35 -20.98
C ASP A 373 19.88 34.26 -20.17
N VAL A 374 18.91 33.62 -20.80
CA VAL A 374 18.19 32.45 -20.26
C VAL A 374 18.34 31.30 -21.24
N LEU A 375 19.14 30.32 -20.85
CA LEU A 375 19.31 29.10 -21.63
C LEU A 375 18.27 28.07 -21.19
N ARG A 376 17.36 27.75 -22.09
CA ARG A 376 16.47 26.60 -21.95
C ARG A 376 17.24 25.32 -22.22
N ILE A 377 17.08 24.35 -21.33
CA ILE A 377 17.72 23.05 -21.42
C ILE A 377 16.61 22.01 -21.43
N PRO A 378 16.27 21.46 -22.61
CA PRO A 378 15.22 20.47 -22.73
C PRO A 378 15.47 19.27 -21.82
N GLU A 379 14.40 18.62 -21.36
CA GLU A 379 14.51 17.38 -20.56
C GLU A 379 15.37 16.31 -21.25
N THR A 380 15.35 16.26 -22.59
CA THR A 380 16.13 15.33 -23.40
C THR A 380 17.60 15.72 -23.59
N SER A 381 18.02 16.88 -23.07
CA SER A 381 19.38 17.38 -23.25
C SER A 381 20.38 16.61 -22.39
N VAL A 382 21.49 16.18 -23.00
CA VAL A 382 22.63 15.59 -22.27
C VAL A 382 23.23 16.53 -21.24
N LEU A 383 23.01 17.85 -21.39
CA LEU A 383 23.43 18.85 -20.40
C LEU A 383 22.61 18.80 -19.11
N ARG A 384 21.45 18.11 -19.10
CA ARG A 384 20.62 17.97 -17.91
C ARG A 384 21.33 17.18 -16.81
N GLY A 385 21.92 16.03 -17.14
CA GLY A 385 22.69 15.23 -16.18
C GLY A 385 23.92 15.97 -15.63
N VAL A 386 24.53 16.85 -16.44
CA VAL A 386 25.62 17.72 -16.01
C VAL A 386 25.12 18.77 -15.01
N ILE A 387 23.96 19.37 -15.24
CA ILE A 387 23.37 20.38 -14.35
C ILE A 387 22.83 19.78 -13.06
N ASP A 388 22.20 18.61 -13.12
CA ASP A 388 21.77 17.89 -11.92
C ASP A 388 23.01 17.56 -11.08
N GLY A 389 24.10 17.10 -11.72
CA GLY A 389 25.40 16.87 -11.07
C GLY A 389 26.04 18.12 -10.47
N ILE A 390 25.98 19.27 -11.15
CA ILE A 390 26.49 20.56 -10.66
C ILE A 390 25.64 21.08 -9.49
N SER A 391 24.32 20.97 -9.58
CA SER A 391 23.39 21.40 -8.52
C SER A 391 23.56 20.58 -7.24
N LEU A 392 23.91 19.30 -7.39
CA LEU A 392 24.33 18.43 -6.30
C LEU A 392 25.75 18.79 -5.78
N ALA A 393 26.70 19.07 -6.67
CA ALA A 393 28.10 19.33 -6.31
C ALA A 393 28.34 20.69 -5.62
N ASN A 394 27.52 21.71 -5.92
CA ASN A 394 27.59 23.03 -5.27
C ASN A 394 27.16 23.01 -3.79
N ARG A 395 26.85 21.83 -3.22
CA ARG A 395 26.49 21.68 -1.82
C ARG A 395 27.48 20.89 -0.95
N SER A 396 28.49 20.21 -1.52
CA SER A 396 29.70 19.74 -0.80
C SER A 396 30.50 18.74 -1.65
N VAL A 397 31.56 19.17 -2.35
CA VAL A 397 32.61 18.23 -2.83
C VAL A 397 33.98 18.91 -2.75
N ASP A 398 34.89 18.30 -1.99
CA ASP A 398 36.32 18.68 -1.99
C ASP A 398 37.03 17.90 -3.10
N GLY A 399 37.05 18.49 -4.30
CA GLY A 399 37.67 17.92 -5.49
C GLY A 399 38.09 19.02 -6.46
N THR A 400 39.38 19.06 -6.80
CA THR A 400 40.02 20.19 -7.50
C THR A 400 39.56 20.40 -8.95
N GLU A 401 38.95 19.40 -9.60
CA GLU A 401 38.34 19.58 -10.93
C GLU A 401 36.91 20.15 -10.88
N VAL A 402 36.12 19.82 -9.85
CA VAL A 402 34.75 20.33 -9.65
C VAL A 402 34.78 21.80 -9.21
N GLN A 403 35.77 22.22 -8.42
CA GLN A 403 35.98 23.63 -8.08
C GLN A 403 36.31 24.51 -9.32
N ARG A 404 36.87 23.94 -10.39
CA ARG A 404 37.10 24.70 -11.63
C ARG A 404 35.81 24.94 -12.40
N LEU A 405 34.89 23.98 -12.41
CA LEU A 405 33.55 24.16 -13.01
C LEU A 405 32.66 25.09 -12.17
N GLY A 406 32.68 24.94 -10.84
CA GLY A 406 31.95 25.80 -9.91
C GLY A 406 32.38 27.27 -10.01
N ARG A 407 33.68 27.56 -10.16
CA ARG A 407 34.18 28.94 -10.37
C ARG A 407 33.77 29.57 -11.70
N VAL A 408 33.47 28.78 -12.73
CA VAL A 408 32.97 29.32 -14.01
C VAL A 408 31.49 29.74 -13.87
N ILE A 409 30.73 29.12 -12.97
CA ILE A 409 29.31 29.40 -12.72
C ILE A 409 29.12 30.48 -11.64
N ASP A 410 29.95 30.50 -10.60
CA ASP A 410 29.97 31.56 -9.57
C ASP A 410 30.46 32.92 -10.12
N ALA A 411 31.25 32.94 -11.19
CA ALA A 411 31.65 34.19 -11.84
C ALA A 411 30.51 34.88 -12.61
N ALA A 412 29.32 34.28 -12.68
CA ALA A 412 28.24 34.70 -13.58
C ALA A 412 26.85 34.78 -12.93
N ASP A 413 26.72 34.90 -11.60
CA ASP A 413 25.42 35.07 -10.89
C ASP A 413 24.31 34.14 -11.44
N THR A 414 24.64 32.86 -11.63
CA THR A 414 23.81 31.94 -12.41
C THR A 414 22.89 31.09 -11.52
N VAL A 415 21.60 31.03 -11.85
CA VAL A 415 20.57 30.29 -11.11
C VAL A 415 20.04 29.13 -11.97
N VAL A 416 19.96 27.93 -11.38
CA VAL A 416 19.38 26.74 -12.01
C VAL A 416 17.95 26.53 -11.48
N PHE A 417 16.98 26.43 -12.40
CA PHE A 417 15.58 26.16 -12.06
C PHE A 417 15.08 24.89 -12.74
N HIS A 418 14.27 24.11 -12.03
CA HIS A 418 13.59 22.92 -12.56
C HIS A 418 12.08 23.17 -12.55
N SER A 419 11.41 22.99 -13.70
CA SER A 419 9.95 22.96 -13.71
C SER A 419 9.46 21.76 -12.88
N PRO A 420 8.46 21.93 -11.99
CA PRO A 420 7.86 20.83 -11.24
C PRO A 420 7.28 19.80 -12.20
N ARG A 421 7.15 18.54 -11.74
CA ARG A 421 6.44 17.49 -12.47
C ARG A 421 4.90 17.67 -12.37
N SER A 422 4.15 17.35 -13.43
CA SER A 422 2.74 17.47 -13.69
C SER A 422 2.30 16.03 -13.68
N GLN A 423 1.39 15.75 -12.76
CA GLN A 423 0.51 14.63 -12.94
C GLN A 423 -0.37 15.01 -14.12
N GLY A 424 -0.23 14.29 -15.24
CA GLY A 424 -1.21 14.39 -16.32
C GLY A 424 -2.61 14.05 -15.77
N PRO A 425 -3.70 14.43 -16.45
CA PRO A 425 -5.03 14.04 -16.00
C PRO A 425 -5.17 12.52 -16.12
N ARG A 426 -5.09 11.81 -14.99
CA ARG A 426 -5.68 10.49 -14.74
C ARG A 426 -6.05 10.37 -13.28
#